data_AF-A0A0R1ZMT7-F1
#
_entry.id   AF-A0A0R1ZMT7-F1
#
_cell.length_a   1.000
_cell.length_b   1.000
_cell.length_c   1.000
_cell.angle_alpha   90.00
_cell.angle_beta   90.00
_cell.angle_gamma   90.00
#
_symmetry.space_group_name_H-M   'P 1'
#
loop_
_entity.id
_entity.type
_entity.pdbx_description
1 polymer ?
#
loop_
_entity_poly.entity_id
_entity_poly.type
_entity_poly.pdbx_seq_one_letter_code
_entity_poly.pdbx_strand_id
1 'polypeptide(L)'
;MDNNESKNLEQALWNAANVLRGKMDASEYKNYMLGLIFYRFLSGKIEDGVLEATGEDGDAIKVYQEYWATQREEIKDALLDSLGFLIEPDDLFDSIVTRIQNHEFQISDLKQAFFNLEQSVKGRSSEEDFEGLFDDVDLDSNRLGKNPSQVMNDTIMALKDIDFDNGRDVLGDAYEYLIS
;
A
#
# COMPACT_ATOMS: atom_id res chain seq x y z
N MET A 1 9.90 -21.80 -12.32
CA MET A 1 11.14 -21.00 -12.41
C MET A 1 11.25 -20.19 -11.11
N ASP A 2 11.02 -20.82 -9.96
CA ASP A 2 10.39 -20.13 -8.81
C ASP A 2 11.41 -19.63 -7.76
N ASN A 3 12.69 -19.95 -7.97
CA ASN A 3 13.75 -19.69 -7.00
C ASN A 3 14.33 -18.26 -7.05
N ASN A 4 14.06 -17.48 -8.10
CA ASN A 4 14.54 -16.09 -8.20
C ASN A 4 13.52 -15.08 -7.69
N GLU A 5 12.23 -15.31 -7.94
CA GLU A 5 11.15 -14.44 -7.47
C GLU A 5 10.95 -14.56 -5.96
N SER A 6 11.09 -15.77 -5.40
CA SER A 6 11.14 -16.00 -3.95
C SER A 6 12.23 -15.21 -3.26
N LYS A 7 13.41 -15.15 -3.88
CA LYS A 7 14.51 -14.35 -3.37
C LYS A 7 14.26 -12.85 -3.47
N ASN A 8 13.57 -12.38 -4.51
CA ASN A 8 13.28 -10.96 -4.67
C ASN A 8 12.28 -10.47 -3.62
N LEU A 9 11.20 -11.23 -3.37
CA LEU A 9 10.24 -10.92 -2.31
C LEU A 9 10.91 -10.95 -0.94
N GLU A 10 11.59 -12.04 -0.59
CA GLU A 10 12.30 -12.16 0.69
C GLU A 10 13.34 -11.04 0.87
N GLN A 11 14.04 -10.64 -0.20
CA GLN A 11 15.01 -9.56 -0.16
C GLN A 11 14.33 -8.20 0.06
N ALA A 12 13.20 -7.92 -0.58
CA ALA A 12 12.43 -6.69 -0.36
C ALA A 12 11.91 -6.63 1.10
N LEU A 13 11.32 -7.73 1.58
CA LEU A 13 10.86 -7.87 2.97
C LEU A 13 12.01 -7.71 3.96
N TRP A 14 13.17 -8.33 3.70
CA TRP A 14 14.36 -8.22 4.54
C TRP A 14 14.92 -6.79 4.54
N ASN A 15 14.98 -6.13 3.37
CA ASN A 15 15.46 -4.75 3.24
C ASN A 15 14.58 -3.79 4.07
N ALA A 16 13.26 -3.86 3.87
CA ALA A 16 12.31 -3.04 4.60
C ALA A 16 12.33 -3.36 6.11
N ALA A 17 12.38 -4.64 6.50
CA ALA A 17 12.52 -5.03 7.89
C ALA A 17 13.81 -4.50 8.53
N ASN A 18 14.93 -4.44 7.79
CA ASN A 18 16.18 -3.89 8.32
C ASN A 18 16.14 -2.38 8.56
N VAL A 19 15.39 -1.63 7.76
CA VAL A 19 15.15 -0.19 8.00
C VAL A 19 14.53 0.00 9.38
N LEU A 20 13.58 -0.86 9.75
CA LEU A 20 12.82 -0.76 10.99
C LEU A 20 13.50 -1.44 12.20
N ARG A 21 14.11 -2.62 12.04
CA ARG A 21 14.79 -3.39 13.13
C ARG A 21 15.88 -2.62 13.86
N GLY A 22 16.52 -1.67 13.19
CA GLY A 22 17.55 -0.81 13.80
C GLY A 22 16.98 0.37 14.61
N LYS A 23 15.65 0.57 14.61
CA LYS A 23 14.96 1.74 15.15
C LYS A 23 13.89 1.41 16.20
N MET A 24 13.26 0.23 16.10
CA MET A 24 12.16 -0.20 16.97
C MET A 24 12.22 -1.69 17.31
N ASP A 25 11.41 -2.13 18.28
CA ASP A 25 11.37 -3.52 18.74
C ASP A 25 10.71 -4.45 17.71
N ALA A 26 11.05 -5.75 17.80
CA ALA A 26 10.71 -6.71 16.76
C ALA A 26 9.21 -7.01 16.60
N SER A 27 8.43 -6.87 17.67
CA SER A 27 6.98 -7.02 17.63
C SER A 27 6.28 -5.82 16.99
N GLU A 28 6.93 -4.67 16.94
CA GLU A 28 6.32 -3.41 16.53
C GLU A 28 6.48 -3.19 15.03
N TYR A 29 7.70 -3.41 14.50
CA TYR A 29 7.93 -3.22 13.06
C TYR A 29 7.07 -4.14 12.20
N LYS A 30 6.68 -5.32 12.72
CA LYS A 30 5.83 -6.28 12.01
C LYS A 30 4.49 -5.66 11.63
N ASN A 31 3.88 -4.88 12.52
CA ASN A 31 2.60 -4.24 12.26
C ASN A 31 2.73 -3.20 11.14
N TYR A 32 3.75 -2.35 11.16
CA TYR A 32 4.02 -1.40 10.07
C TYR A 32 4.28 -2.12 8.75
N MET A 33 5.09 -3.18 8.76
CA MET A 33 5.40 -3.97 7.57
C MET A 33 4.15 -4.59 6.96
N LEU A 34 3.34 -5.28 7.77
CA LEU A 34 2.12 -5.93 7.31
C LEU A 34 1.12 -4.91 6.76
N GLY A 35 0.90 -3.80 7.48
CA GLY A 35 0.02 -2.74 7.02
C GLY A 35 0.46 -2.14 5.68
N LEU A 36 1.76 -1.83 5.51
CA LEU A 36 2.29 -1.27 4.27
C LEU A 36 2.25 -2.25 3.09
N ILE A 37 2.55 -3.53 3.32
CA ILE A 37 2.47 -4.57 2.28
C ILE A 37 1.03 -4.75 1.84
N PHE A 38 0.09 -4.82 2.79
CA PHE A 38 -1.32 -4.93 2.50
C PHE A 38 -1.82 -3.70 1.71
N TYR A 39 -1.40 -2.50 2.11
CA TYR A 39 -1.72 -1.28 1.39
C TYR A 39 -1.17 -1.28 -0.06
N ARG A 40 0.07 -1.75 -0.27
CA ARG A 40 0.65 -1.93 -1.62
C ARG A 40 -0.19 -2.89 -2.47
N PHE A 41 -0.65 -3.99 -1.87
CA PHE A 41 -1.50 -4.97 -2.55
C PHE A 41 -2.83 -4.36 -2.98
N LEU A 42 -3.52 -3.66 -2.07
CA LEU A 42 -4.78 -2.98 -2.38
C LEU A 42 -4.61 -1.89 -3.45
N SER A 43 -3.51 -1.13 -3.40
CA SER A 43 -3.16 -0.15 -4.45
C SER A 43 -3.03 -0.81 -5.82
N GLY A 44 -2.31 -1.94 -5.90
CA GLY A 44 -2.18 -2.68 -7.15
C GLY A 44 -3.52 -3.15 -7.70
N LYS A 45 -4.43 -3.60 -6.83
CA LYS A 45 -5.79 -3.98 -7.25
C LYS A 45 -6.61 -2.81 -7.80
N ILE A 46 -6.42 -1.60 -7.28
CA ILE A 46 -7.03 -0.39 -7.85
C ILE A 46 -6.42 -0.06 -9.20
N GLU A 47 -5.11 -0.14 -9.35
CA GLU A 47 -4.42 0.07 -10.64
C GLU A 47 -4.93 -0.90 -11.71
N ASP A 48 -5.02 -2.21 -11.39
CA ASP A 48 -5.62 -3.23 -12.25
C ASP A 48 -7.07 -2.90 -12.58
N GLY A 49 -7.87 -2.58 -11.55
CA GLY A 49 -9.29 -2.30 -11.67
C GLY A 49 -9.60 -1.05 -12.49
N VAL A 50 -8.73 -0.05 -12.47
CA VAL A 50 -8.85 1.15 -13.33
C VAL A 50 -8.69 0.77 -14.79
N LEU A 51 -7.65 0.01 -15.14
CA LEU A 51 -7.43 -0.42 -16.52
C LEU A 51 -8.58 -1.30 -17.00
N GLU A 52 -9.08 -2.21 -16.17
CA GLU A 52 -10.23 -3.06 -16.50
C GLU A 52 -11.52 -2.25 -16.69
N ALA A 53 -11.82 -1.30 -15.78
CA ALA A 53 -13.03 -0.49 -15.83
C ALA A 53 -13.06 0.48 -17.01
N THR A 54 -11.90 1.04 -17.38
CA THR A 54 -11.78 2.00 -18.48
C THR A 54 -11.56 1.32 -19.83
N GLY A 55 -11.04 0.09 -19.85
CA GLY A 55 -10.62 -0.61 -21.06
C GLY A 55 -9.39 0.01 -21.73
N GLU A 56 -8.68 0.89 -21.02
CA GLU A 56 -7.44 1.51 -21.46
C GLU A 56 -6.23 0.62 -21.15
N ASP A 57 -5.16 0.80 -21.91
CA ASP A 57 -3.86 0.16 -21.66
C ASP A 57 -2.82 1.21 -21.24
N GLY A 58 -1.83 0.80 -20.45
CA GLY A 58 -0.63 1.62 -20.17
C GLY A 58 -0.44 1.95 -18.70
N ASP A 59 -0.12 3.20 -18.41
CA ASP A 59 0.17 3.67 -17.06
C ASP A 59 -1.14 3.90 -16.29
N ALA A 60 -1.50 2.94 -15.43
CA ALA A 60 -2.74 2.94 -14.66
C ALA A 60 -2.93 4.23 -13.86
N ILE A 61 -1.88 4.81 -13.29
CA ILE A 61 -1.98 6.05 -12.50
C ILE A 61 -2.37 7.22 -13.40
N LYS A 62 -1.75 7.35 -14.58
CA LYS A 62 -2.09 8.42 -15.53
C LYS A 62 -3.53 8.29 -16.02
N VAL A 63 -3.93 7.08 -16.40
CA VAL A 63 -5.32 6.78 -16.78
C VAL A 63 -6.26 7.15 -15.64
N TYR A 64 -5.94 6.71 -14.42
CA TYR A 64 -6.78 6.99 -13.27
C TYR A 64 -6.92 8.48 -13.00
N GLN A 65 -5.82 9.25 -13.04
CA GLN A 65 -5.85 10.70 -12.86
C GLN A 65 -6.70 11.42 -13.91
N GLU A 66 -6.67 10.97 -15.18
CA GLU A 66 -7.50 11.53 -16.25
C GLU A 66 -8.99 11.27 -16.01
N TYR A 67 -9.37 10.03 -15.72
CA TYR A 67 -10.74 9.65 -15.42
C TYR A 67 -11.22 10.27 -14.10
N TRP A 68 -10.34 10.41 -13.12
CA TRP A 68 -10.65 11.10 -11.86
C TRP A 68 -10.94 12.59 -12.06
N ALA A 69 -10.27 13.24 -13.02
CA ALA A 69 -10.49 14.65 -13.34
C ALA A 69 -11.75 14.90 -14.19
N THR A 70 -12.13 13.93 -15.03
CA THR A 70 -13.19 14.11 -16.05
C THR A 70 -14.48 13.36 -15.76
N GLN A 71 -14.39 12.18 -15.12
CA GLN A 71 -15.46 11.19 -14.94
C GLN A 71 -15.42 10.59 -13.51
N ARG A 72 -15.15 11.44 -12.51
CA ARG A 72 -14.85 11.02 -11.12
C ARG A 72 -15.85 10.04 -10.52
N GLU A 73 -17.14 10.33 -10.61
CA GLU A 73 -18.15 9.47 -9.96
C GLU A 73 -18.30 8.13 -10.69
N GLU A 74 -18.15 8.11 -12.02
CA GLU A 74 -18.26 6.88 -12.81
C GLU A 74 -17.12 5.90 -12.49
N ILE A 75 -15.87 6.40 -12.44
CA ILE A 75 -14.74 5.53 -12.08
C ILE A 75 -14.79 5.08 -10.62
N LYS A 76 -15.28 5.94 -9.70
CA LYS A 76 -15.48 5.57 -8.30
C LYS A 76 -16.51 4.45 -8.16
N ASP A 77 -17.67 4.59 -8.78
CA ASP A 77 -18.72 3.58 -8.72
C ASP A 77 -18.24 2.26 -9.33
N ALA A 78 -17.55 2.30 -10.48
CA ALA A 78 -16.99 1.10 -11.12
C ALA A 78 -15.99 0.36 -10.22
N LEU A 79 -15.06 1.09 -9.57
CA LEU A 79 -14.08 0.50 -8.67
C LEU A 79 -14.74 -0.04 -7.40
N LEU A 80 -15.67 0.70 -6.82
CA LEU A 80 -16.38 0.27 -5.61
C LEU A 80 -17.29 -0.93 -5.85
N ASP A 81 -17.89 -1.04 -7.02
CA ASP A 81 -18.74 -2.19 -7.39
C ASP A 81 -17.90 -3.44 -7.71
N SER A 82 -16.71 -3.26 -8.29
CA SER A 82 -15.81 -4.36 -8.63
C SER A 82 -15.00 -4.86 -7.42
N LEU A 83 -14.41 -3.94 -6.65
CA LEU A 83 -13.43 -4.25 -5.61
C LEU A 83 -13.97 -4.08 -4.19
N GLY A 84 -15.04 -3.30 -4.00
CA GLY A 84 -15.63 -3.05 -2.68
C GLY A 84 -14.91 -2.01 -1.82
N PHE A 85 -13.82 -1.41 -2.31
CA PHE A 85 -13.06 -0.34 -1.65
C PHE A 85 -12.51 0.65 -2.68
N LEU A 86 -12.00 1.79 -2.22
CA LEU A 86 -11.42 2.82 -3.08
C LEU A 86 -10.13 3.38 -2.47
N ILE A 87 -9.13 3.58 -3.31
CA ILE A 87 -7.96 4.41 -3.03
C ILE A 87 -7.94 5.53 -4.08
N GLU A 88 -7.75 6.77 -3.66
CA GLU A 88 -7.67 7.92 -4.58
C GLU A 88 -6.35 7.88 -5.38
N PRO A 89 -6.29 8.46 -6.60
CA PRO A 89 -5.10 8.36 -7.45
C PRO A 89 -3.81 8.88 -6.78
N ASP A 90 -3.90 9.93 -5.96
CA ASP A 90 -2.74 10.51 -5.26
C ASP A 90 -2.34 9.73 -3.99
N ASP A 91 -3.22 8.85 -3.52
CA ASP A 91 -3.03 7.98 -2.36
C ASP A 91 -2.53 6.58 -2.77
N LEU A 92 -2.53 6.22 -4.05
CA LEU A 92 -1.94 4.96 -4.54
C LEU A 92 -0.48 4.82 -4.08
N PHE A 93 -0.05 3.59 -3.81
CA PHE A 93 1.30 3.31 -3.32
C PHE A 93 2.38 3.85 -4.26
N ASP A 94 2.24 3.63 -5.57
CA ASP A 94 3.22 4.09 -6.55
C ASP A 94 3.17 5.63 -6.75
N SER A 95 2.01 6.26 -6.51
CA SER A 95 1.88 7.71 -6.38
C SER A 95 2.62 8.24 -5.15
N ILE A 96 2.47 7.57 -3.99
CA ILE A 96 3.22 7.89 -2.77
C ILE A 96 4.73 7.73 -3.00
N VAL A 97 5.18 6.66 -3.64
CA VAL A 97 6.60 6.44 -4.02
C VAL A 97 7.12 7.60 -4.87
N THR A 98 6.36 8.04 -5.87
CA THR A 98 6.71 9.17 -6.73
C THR A 98 6.84 10.46 -5.91
N ARG A 99 5.89 10.72 -5.01
CA ARG A 99 5.91 11.90 -4.13
C ARG A 99 7.08 11.85 -3.13
N ILE A 100 7.46 10.68 -2.62
CA ILE A 100 8.66 10.50 -1.79
C ILE A 100 9.92 10.89 -2.57
N GLN A 101 10.06 10.41 -3.81
CA GLN A 101 11.22 10.70 -4.67
C GLN A 101 11.32 12.20 -5.02
N ASN A 102 10.18 12.88 -5.14
CA ASN A 102 10.11 14.31 -5.40
C ASN A 102 10.23 15.18 -4.13
N HIS A 103 10.36 14.58 -2.95
CA HIS A 103 10.35 15.27 -1.65
C HIS A 103 9.04 16.00 -1.33
N GLU A 104 7.91 15.48 -1.81
CA GLU A 104 6.56 16.05 -1.69
C GLU A 104 5.63 15.21 -0.80
N PHE A 105 6.17 14.19 -0.12
CA PHE A 105 5.45 13.30 0.77
C PHE A 105 5.73 13.59 2.25
N GLN A 106 4.67 13.54 3.06
CA GLN A 106 4.73 13.60 4.51
C GLN A 106 4.05 12.37 5.11
N ILE A 107 4.47 11.94 6.30
CA ILE A 107 3.84 10.80 7.02
C ILE A 107 2.32 11.01 7.20
N SER A 108 1.88 12.25 7.42
CA SER A 108 0.47 12.59 7.54
C SER A 108 -0.34 12.20 6.29
N ASP A 109 0.28 12.18 5.11
CA ASP A 109 -0.37 11.78 3.87
C ASP A 109 -0.68 10.29 3.88
N LEU A 110 0.24 9.45 4.36
CA LEU A 110 -0.02 8.01 4.54
C LEU A 110 -1.12 7.76 5.57
N LYS A 111 -1.10 8.50 6.69
CA LYS A 111 -2.17 8.42 7.69
C LYS A 111 -3.52 8.77 7.10
N GLN A 112 -3.56 9.83 6.29
CA GLN A 112 -4.77 10.24 5.59
C GLN A 112 -5.23 9.19 4.59
N ALA A 113 -4.31 8.57 3.86
CA ALA A 113 -4.59 7.52 2.90
C ALA A 113 -5.21 6.27 3.57
N PHE A 114 -4.68 5.81 4.70
CA PHE A 114 -5.28 4.73 5.50
C PHE A 114 -6.69 5.10 5.96
N PHE A 115 -6.86 6.30 6.51
CA PHE A 115 -8.17 6.77 6.95
C PHE A 115 -9.16 6.83 5.78
N ASN A 116 -8.75 7.36 4.62
CA ASN A 116 -9.58 7.48 3.42
C ASN A 116 -10.04 6.10 2.92
N LEU A 117 -9.13 5.12 2.92
CA LEU A 117 -9.44 3.74 2.55
C LEU A 117 -10.51 3.15 3.48
N GLU A 118 -10.36 3.28 4.79
CA GLU A 118 -11.38 2.83 5.76
C GLU A 118 -12.71 3.59 5.60
N GLN A 119 -12.68 4.88 5.25
CA GLN A 119 -13.90 5.63 4.98
C GLN A 119 -14.59 5.18 3.68
N SER A 120 -13.83 4.72 2.69
CA SER A 120 -14.37 4.35 1.37
C SER A 120 -15.36 3.19 1.42
N VAL A 121 -15.22 2.32 2.42
CA VAL A 121 -16.03 1.12 2.60
C VAL A 121 -17.26 1.33 3.50
N LYS A 122 -17.42 2.51 4.09
CA LYS A 122 -18.52 2.76 5.04
C LYS A 122 -19.90 2.58 4.41
N GLY A 123 -20.76 1.82 5.07
CA GLY A 123 -22.08 1.46 4.61
C GLY A 123 -22.09 0.36 3.52
N ARG A 124 -20.94 -0.27 3.24
CA ARG A 124 -20.81 -1.38 2.29
C ARG A 124 -20.60 -2.70 3.01
N SER A 125 -20.76 -3.82 2.30
CA SER A 125 -20.56 -5.16 2.87
C SER A 125 -19.12 -5.44 3.30
N SER A 126 -18.15 -4.71 2.75
CA SER A 126 -16.72 -4.76 3.09
C SER A 126 -16.36 -3.96 4.34
N GLU A 127 -17.29 -3.20 4.95
CA GLU A 127 -16.99 -2.32 6.09
C GLU A 127 -16.31 -3.07 7.24
N GLU A 128 -16.83 -4.25 7.61
CA GLU A 128 -16.29 -5.07 8.71
C GLU A 128 -14.87 -5.60 8.43
N ASP A 129 -14.50 -5.79 7.15
CA ASP A 129 -13.18 -6.33 6.78
C ASP A 129 -12.07 -5.26 6.84
N PHE A 130 -12.44 -3.98 6.82
CA PHE A 130 -11.51 -2.85 6.83
C PHE A 130 -11.56 -2.04 8.13
N GLU A 131 -12.56 -2.24 8.99
CA GLU A 131 -12.65 -1.55 10.28
C GLU A 131 -11.43 -1.88 11.17
N GLY A 132 -10.65 -0.87 11.54
CA GLY A 132 -9.47 -1.01 12.39
C GLY A 132 -8.30 -1.74 11.72
N LEU A 133 -8.33 -1.91 10.39
CA LEU A 133 -7.33 -2.64 9.62
C LEU A 133 -5.91 -2.07 9.80
N PHE A 134 -5.79 -0.75 9.99
CA PHE A 134 -4.50 -0.07 10.18
C PHE A 134 -4.28 0.46 11.60
N ASP A 135 -5.12 0.11 12.58
CA ASP A 135 -5.04 0.60 13.97
C ASP A 135 -3.70 0.27 14.64
N ASP A 136 -3.10 -0.84 14.26
CA ASP A 136 -1.81 -1.31 14.76
C ASP A 136 -0.60 -0.57 14.15
N VAL A 137 -0.82 0.31 13.16
CA VAL A 137 0.22 1.11 12.49
C VAL A 137 0.29 2.52 13.10
N ASP A 138 1.01 2.65 14.21
CA ASP A 138 1.16 3.93 14.93
C ASP A 138 2.14 4.90 14.26
N LEU A 139 1.69 5.63 13.24
CA LEU A 139 2.51 6.60 12.50
C LEU A 139 2.96 7.83 13.34
N ASP A 140 2.37 8.05 14.52
CA ASP A 140 2.75 9.13 15.44
C ASP A 140 3.73 8.66 16.52
N SER A 141 4.13 7.38 16.48
CA SER A 141 4.95 6.79 17.53
C SER A 141 6.33 7.42 17.65
N ASN A 142 6.72 7.78 18.88
CA ASN A 142 8.11 8.12 19.19
C ASN A 142 9.09 6.96 18.94
N ARG A 143 8.55 5.73 18.73
CA ARG A 143 9.30 4.51 18.43
C ARG A 143 9.82 4.45 17.00
N LEU A 144 9.31 5.29 16.09
CA LEU A 144 9.90 5.50 14.76
C LEU A 144 11.27 6.21 14.82
N GLY A 145 11.71 6.59 16.02
CA GLY A 145 13.02 7.15 16.29
C GLY A 145 13.09 8.66 16.02
N LYS A 146 14.30 9.18 15.87
CA LYS A 146 14.54 10.63 15.76
C LYS A 146 14.06 11.25 14.44
N ASN A 147 13.92 10.45 13.38
CA ASN A 147 13.50 10.90 12.05
C ASN A 147 12.40 9.99 11.49
N PRO A 148 11.18 10.00 12.06
CA PRO A 148 10.10 9.12 11.63
C PRO A 148 9.84 9.17 10.13
N SER A 149 9.79 10.39 9.55
CA SER A 149 9.54 10.59 8.11
C SER A 149 10.55 9.88 7.23
N GLN A 150 11.84 9.95 7.57
CA GLN A 150 12.86 9.27 6.79
C GLN A 150 12.71 7.74 6.90
N VAL A 151 12.47 7.24 8.12
CA VAL A 151 12.28 5.80 8.35
C VAL A 151 11.09 5.27 7.55
N MET A 152 9.98 6.00 7.53
CA MET A 152 8.80 5.61 6.77
C MET A 152 9.05 5.68 5.26
N ASN A 153 9.68 6.75 4.77
CA ASN A 153 10.04 6.89 3.35
C ASN A 153 10.94 5.75 2.90
N ASP A 154 11.99 5.44 3.66
CA ASP A 154 12.93 4.35 3.37
C ASP A 154 12.22 2.98 3.36
N THR A 155 11.25 2.79 4.27
CA THR A 155 10.45 1.55 4.35
C THR A 155 9.56 1.40 3.13
N ILE A 156 8.78 2.43 2.77
CA ILE A 156 7.92 2.44 1.57
C ILE A 156 8.76 2.19 0.32
N MET A 157 9.89 2.89 0.19
CA MET A 157 10.81 2.74 -0.95
C MET A 157 11.41 1.33 -1.05
N ALA A 158 11.60 0.63 0.06
CA ALA A 158 12.10 -0.75 0.08
C ALA A 158 11.02 -1.78 -0.32
N LEU A 159 9.73 -1.42 -0.20
CA LEU A 159 8.59 -2.28 -0.54
C LEU A 159 8.07 -2.06 -1.97
N LYS A 160 8.51 -1.01 -2.67
CA LYS A 160 7.98 -0.63 -3.98
C LYS A 160 8.10 -1.70 -5.06
N ASP A 161 9.16 -2.52 -5.01
CA ASP A 161 9.47 -3.52 -6.03
C ASP A 161 8.83 -4.88 -5.75
N ILE A 162 7.88 -4.95 -4.79
CA ILE A 162 7.12 -6.18 -4.52
C ILE A 162 6.06 -6.36 -5.60
N ASP A 163 6.16 -7.50 -6.29
CA ASP A 163 5.24 -7.92 -7.34
C ASP A 163 4.23 -8.94 -6.80
N PHE A 164 2.94 -8.66 -6.96
CA PHE A 164 1.81 -9.45 -6.46
C PHE A 164 1.10 -10.29 -7.53
N ASP A 165 1.44 -10.15 -8.82
CA ASP A 165 0.65 -10.72 -9.93
C ASP A 165 1.08 -12.11 -10.38
N ASN A 166 2.13 -12.68 -9.76
CA ASN A 166 2.74 -13.93 -10.21
C ASN A 166 2.03 -15.22 -9.75
N GLY A 167 0.74 -15.16 -9.37
CA GLY A 167 -0.03 -16.32 -8.93
C GLY A 167 0.49 -16.97 -7.62
N ARG A 168 1.34 -16.25 -6.90
CA ARG A 168 1.91 -16.62 -5.60
C ARG A 168 1.18 -15.90 -4.48
N ASP A 169 0.98 -16.56 -3.35
CA ASP A 169 0.42 -15.91 -2.15
C ASP A 169 1.48 -15.05 -1.45
N VAL A 170 1.77 -13.89 -2.04
CA VAL A 170 2.78 -12.94 -1.56
C VAL A 170 2.44 -12.42 -0.16
N LEU A 171 1.13 -12.26 0.15
CA LEU A 171 0.68 -11.83 1.47
C LEU A 171 0.90 -12.92 2.52
N GLY A 172 0.55 -14.18 2.20
CA GLY A 172 0.84 -15.33 3.04
C GLY A 172 2.33 -15.47 3.32
N ASP A 173 3.15 -15.42 2.28
CA ASP A 173 4.61 -15.55 2.40
C ASP A 173 5.23 -14.40 3.21
N ALA A 174 4.74 -13.17 3.03
CA ALA A 174 5.17 -12.03 3.83
C ALA A 174 4.79 -12.19 5.30
N TYR A 175 3.58 -12.67 5.57
CA TYR A 175 3.10 -12.94 6.93
C TYR A 175 3.92 -14.04 7.61
N GLU A 176 4.16 -15.15 6.92
CA GLU A 176 5.01 -16.25 7.42
C GLU A 176 6.43 -15.76 7.72
N TYR A 177 7.05 -15.03 6.79
CA TYR A 177 8.40 -14.47 6.97
C TYR A 177 8.50 -13.52 8.18
N LEU A 178 7.48 -12.69 8.39
CA LEU A 178 7.48 -11.72 9.48
C LEU A 178 7.22 -12.38 10.83
N ILE A 179 6.56 -13.54 10.89
CA ILE A 179 6.26 -14.23 12.15
C ILE A 179 7.35 -15.22 12.55
N SER A 180 7.99 -15.88 11.58
CA SER A 180 9.11 -16.81 11.79
C SER A 180 10.31 -16.18 12.50
#